data_AF-A0A960UYR7-F1
#
_entry.id   AF-A0A960UYR7-F1
#
_cell.length_a   1.000
_cell.length_b   1.000
_cell.length_c   1.000
_cell.angle_alpha   90.00
_cell.angle_beta   90.00
_cell.angle_gamma   90.00
#
_symmetry.space_group_name_H-M   'P 1'
#
loop_
_entity.id
_entity.type
_entity.pdbx_description
1 polymer ?
#
loop_
_entity_poly.entity_id
_entity_poly.type
_entity_poly.pdbx_seq_one_letter_code
_entity_poly.pdbx_strand_id
1 'polypeptide(L)'
;IQVETLEELNNRKAKAESTGVLSFEEKEVACCYAKQDKFWAVDPDGVQWEVYFFHEDVEFNDPAFADSPDREAGAVCCSTEFSIEQLPASSDAVSEREKRQKITVVEDSADPGPVSTTEKETACCEPGAGCC
;
A
#
# COMPACT_ATOMS: atom_id res chain seq x y z
N ILE A 1 -9.56 2.50 9.55
CA ILE A 1 -11.02 2.58 9.35
C ILE A 1 -11.54 1.16 9.28
N GLN A 2 -12.36 0.74 10.23
CA GLN A 2 -12.96 -0.59 10.22
C GLN A 2 -14.24 -0.59 9.37
N VAL A 3 -14.48 -1.67 8.64
CA VAL A 3 -15.77 -1.96 7.99
C VAL A 3 -16.39 -3.23 8.57
N GLU A 4 -17.69 -3.39 8.41
CA GLU A 4 -18.46 -4.48 9.03
C GLU A 4 -18.55 -5.72 8.15
N THR A 5 -18.24 -5.62 6.85
CA THR A 5 -18.33 -6.75 5.92
C THR A 5 -17.15 -6.79 4.96
N LEU A 6 -16.79 -8.01 4.54
CA LEU A 6 -15.76 -8.22 3.51
C LEU A 6 -16.17 -7.63 2.15
N GLU A 7 -17.47 -7.67 1.83
CA GLU A 7 -17.99 -7.06 0.59
C GLU A 7 -17.73 -5.55 0.59
N GLU A 8 -18.01 -4.87 1.70
CA GLU A 8 -17.75 -3.44 1.83
C GLU A 8 -16.25 -3.12 1.70
N LEU A 9 -15.38 -3.93 2.31
CA LEU A 9 -13.93 -3.77 2.17
C LEU A 9 -13.52 -3.84 0.71
N ASN A 10 -13.97 -4.87 -0.02
CA ASN A 10 -13.65 -5.08 -1.42
C ASN A 10 -14.17 -3.96 -2.32
N ASN A 11 -15.39 -3.48 -2.07
CA ASN A 11 -15.98 -2.35 -2.81
C ASN A 11 -15.18 -1.06 -2.60
N ARG A 12 -14.76 -0.78 -1.36
CA ARG A 12 -13.92 0.39 -1.06
C ARG A 12 -12.53 0.25 -1.66
N LYS A 13 -11.95 -0.94 -1.64
CA LYS A 13 -10.64 -1.23 -2.26
C LYS A 13 -10.69 -1.02 -3.77
N ALA A 14 -11.69 -1.58 -4.45
CA ALA A 14 -11.88 -1.40 -5.90
C ALA A 14 -12.02 0.08 -6.28
N LYS A 15 -12.71 0.87 -5.44
CA LYS A 15 -12.78 2.32 -5.62
C LYS A 15 -11.41 2.98 -5.44
N ALA A 16 -10.63 2.62 -4.42
CA ALA A 16 -9.29 3.14 -4.20
C ALA A 16 -8.33 2.80 -5.37
N GLU A 17 -8.43 1.58 -5.93
CA GLU A 17 -7.70 1.16 -7.13
C GLU A 17 -8.09 2.01 -8.35
N SER A 18 -9.39 2.18 -8.60
CA SER A 18 -9.89 2.96 -9.75
C SER A 18 -9.51 4.45 -9.70
N THR A 19 -9.26 4.97 -8.50
CA THR A 19 -8.86 6.36 -8.27
C THR A 19 -7.35 6.53 -8.15
N GLY A 20 -6.58 5.43 -8.21
CA GLY A 20 -5.13 5.43 -8.17
C GLY A 20 -4.53 5.79 -6.80
N VAL A 21 -5.30 5.66 -5.72
CA VAL A 21 -4.85 5.99 -4.35
C VAL A 21 -4.51 4.76 -3.51
N LEU A 22 -4.77 3.54 -4.02
CA LEU A 22 -4.39 2.30 -3.34
C LEU A 22 -2.85 2.20 -3.27
N SER A 23 -2.31 1.97 -2.08
CA SER A 23 -0.87 1.83 -1.87
C SER A 23 -0.43 0.40 -1.55
N PHE A 24 -1.16 -0.31 -0.70
CA PHE A 24 -0.77 -1.65 -0.23
C PHE A 24 -2.00 -2.44 0.22
N GLU A 25 -1.92 -3.77 0.17
CA GLU A 25 -2.98 -4.69 0.58
C GLU A 25 -2.37 -5.91 1.29
N GLU A 26 -3.03 -6.35 2.36
CA GLU A 26 -2.77 -7.60 3.06
C GLU A 26 -4.07 -8.36 3.26
N LYS A 27 -4.03 -9.68 3.05
CA LYS A 27 -5.18 -10.57 3.21
C LYS A 27 -4.89 -11.67 4.20
N GLU A 28 -5.90 -12.03 4.99
CA GLU A 28 -5.85 -13.11 5.95
C GLU A 28 -4.69 -13.01 6.96
N VAL A 29 -4.26 -11.79 7.27
CA VAL A 29 -3.15 -11.53 8.21
C VAL A 29 -3.65 -11.53 9.65
N ALA A 30 -2.89 -12.16 10.55
CA ALA A 30 -3.21 -12.20 11.97
C ALA A 30 -2.58 -10.98 12.65
N CYS A 31 -3.30 -9.88 12.83
CA CYS A 31 -2.77 -8.68 13.47
C CYS A 31 -3.56 -8.37 14.74
N CYS A 32 -2.86 -8.04 15.83
CA CYS A 32 -3.48 -7.69 17.11
C CYS A 32 -4.44 -8.77 17.65
N TYR A 33 -4.08 -10.05 17.49
CA TYR A 33 -4.89 -11.20 17.91
C TYR A 33 -6.23 -11.34 17.15
N ALA A 34 -6.30 -10.85 15.92
CA ALA A 34 -7.43 -11.08 15.04
C ALA A 34 -6.98 -11.30 13.60
N LYS A 35 -7.69 -12.17 12.88
CA LYS A 35 -7.48 -12.40 11.46
C LYS A 35 -8.19 -11.31 10.66
N GLN A 36 -7.48 -10.64 9.78
CA GLN A 36 -7.95 -9.44 9.07
C GLN A 36 -7.60 -9.47 7.59
N ASP A 37 -8.45 -8.81 6.80
CA ASP A 37 -8.08 -8.27 5.49
C ASP A 37 -7.99 -6.75 5.62
N LYS A 38 -6.98 -6.14 5.00
CA LYS A 38 -6.74 -4.70 5.08
C LYS A 38 -6.07 -4.15 3.84
N PHE A 39 -6.31 -2.87 3.59
CA PHE A 39 -5.58 -2.12 2.58
C PHE A 39 -5.27 -0.72 3.08
N TRP A 40 -4.28 -0.11 2.46
CA TRP A 40 -3.90 1.28 2.70
C TRP A 40 -4.12 2.10 1.45
N ALA A 41 -4.59 3.33 1.65
CA ALA A 41 -4.69 4.34 0.62
C ALA A 41 -3.93 5.60 1.08
N VAL A 42 -3.35 6.33 0.14
CA VAL A 42 -2.68 7.61 0.42
C VAL A 42 -3.51 8.73 -0.19
N ASP A 43 -3.91 9.69 0.63
CA ASP A 43 -4.65 10.85 0.14
C ASP A 43 -3.73 11.89 -0.54
N PRO A 44 -4.29 12.90 -1.22
CA PRO A 44 -3.49 13.92 -1.91
C PRO A 44 -2.61 14.78 -0.98
N ASP A 45 -2.93 14.84 0.31
CA ASP A 45 -2.14 15.53 1.33
C ASP A 45 -0.99 14.64 1.85
N GLY A 46 -0.91 13.39 1.39
CA GLY A 46 0.12 12.41 1.73
C GLY A 46 -0.20 11.60 2.99
N VAL A 47 -1.40 11.70 3.54
CA VAL A 47 -1.80 10.93 4.72
C VAL A 47 -2.20 9.51 4.31
N GLN A 48 -1.64 8.53 5.01
CA GLN A 48 -1.99 7.13 4.80
C GLN A 48 -3.18 6.72 5.67
N TRP A 49 -4.16 6.10 5.02
CA TRP A 49 -5.40 5.62 5.62
C TRP A 49 -5.46 4.10 5.50
N GLU A 50 -5.50 3.40 6.63
CA GLU A 50 -5.78 1.97 6.67
C GLU A 50 -7.30 1.73 6.66
N VAL A 51 -7.78 0.78 5.85
CA VAL A 51 -9.15 0.27 5.88
C VAL A 51 -9.11 -1.24 6.05
N TYR A 52 -9.87 -1.80 7.00
CA TYR A 52 -9.77 -3.22 7.35
C TYR A 52 -11.10 -3.84 7.75
N PHE A 53 -11.17 -5.17 7.62
CA PHE A 53 -12.26 -6.02 8.07
C PHE A 53 -11.72 -7.13 8.99
N PHE A 54 -12.39 -7.38 10.12
CA PHE A 54 -12.08 -8.51 11.00
C PHE A 54 -12.87 -9.74 10.57
N HIS A 55 -12.18 -10.86 10.38
CA HIS A 55 -12.82 -12.16 10.18
C HIS A 55 -13.18 -12.80 11.52
N GLU A 56 -12.19 -12.93 12.40
CA GLU A 56 -12.31 -13.62 13.69
C GLU A 56 -11.13 -13.28 14.62
N ASP A 57 -11.30 -13.51 15.92
CA ASP A 57 -10.20 -13.47 16.89
C ASP A 57 -9.30 -14.70 16.76
N VAL A 58 -7.99 -14.54 16.98
CA VAL A 58 -6.98 -15.60 16.94
C VAL A 58 -6.02 -15.49 18.12
N GLU A 59 -5.47 -16.61 18.60
CA GLU A 59 -4.60 -16.62 19.78
C GLU A 59 -3.17 -16.12 19.53
N PHE A 60 -2.78 -15.95 18.26
CA PHE A 60 -1.43 -15.55 17.86
C PHE A 60 -1.45 -14.25 17.06
N ASN A 61 -0.32 -13.53 17.08
CA ASN A 61 -0.09 -12.37 16.22
C ASN A 61 0.81 -12.78 15.04
N ASP A 62 0.88 -11.94 14.02
CA ASP A 62 1.67 -12.21 12.83
C ASP A 62 3.15 -12.42 13.23
N PRO A 63 3.76 -13.56 12.81
CA PRO A 63 5.12 -13.91 13.19
C PRO A 63 6.15 -12.87 12.71
N ALA A 64 5.84 -12.06 11.70
CA ALA A 64 6.68 -10.93 11.29
C ALA A 64 6.93 -9.91 12.42
N PHE A 65 6.06 -9.88 13.44
CA PHE A 65 6.20 -9.01 14.61
C PHE A 65 6.62 -9.77 15.88
N ALA A 66 6.98 -11.06 15.79
CA ALA A 66 7.35 -11.86 16.95
C ALA A 66 8.64 -11.37 17.64
N ASP A 67 9.61 -10.89 16.85
CA ASP A 67 10.96 -10.51 17.30
C ASP A 67 11.11 -8.98 17.55
N SER A 68 10.03 -8.22 17.65
CA SER A 68 10.13 -6.76 17.88
C SER A 68 10.78 -6.48 19.25
N PRO A 69 11.84 -5.65 19.33
CA PRO A 69 12.58 -5.39 20.57
C PRO A 69 11.73 -4.79 21.69
N ASP A 70 10.60 -4.18 21.34
CA ASP A 70 9.59 -3.64 22.27
C ASP A 70 8.85 -4.72 23.08
N ARG A 71 8.94 -6.00 22.69
CA ARG A 71 8.26 -7.11 23.36
C ARG A 71 9.01 -7.64 24.58
N GLU A 72 10.34 -7.62 24.56
CA GLU A 72 11.18 -8.14 25.66
C GLU A 72 11.71 -7.05 26.59
N ALA A 73 11.97 -5.85 26.08
CA ALA A 73 12.24 -4.70 26.91
C ALA A 73 10.90 -4.02 27.21
N GLY A 74 10.56 -3.84 28.49
CA GLY A 74 9.54 -2.86 28.89
C GLY A 74 9.95 -1.49 28.39
N ALA A 75 9.66 -1.19 27.13
CA ALA A 75 10.18 -0.06 26.39
C ALA A 75 9.69 1.19 27.09
N VAL A 76 10.62 1.83 27.80
CA VAL A 76 10.35 3.05 28.53
C VAL A 76 10.18 4.15 27.48
N CYS A 77 8.95 4.28 27.00
CA CYS A 77 8.53 5.24 25.96
C CYS A 77 8.81 6.71 26.35
N CYS A 78 9.16 6.96 27.62
CA CYS A 78 9.55 8.26 28.15
C CYS A 78 10.93 8.29 28.86
N SER A 79 11.88 7.40 28.54
CA SER A 79 13.27 7.58 28.99
C SER A 79 14.05 8.41 28.00
N THR A 80 13.84 9.71 28.08
CA THR A 80 14.83 10.69 27.64
C THR A 80 15.40 11.33 28.90
N GLU A 81 16.52 10.81 29.38
CA GLU A 81 17.49 11.66 30.05
C GLU A 81 18.21 12.46 28.95
N PHE A 82 17.55 13.50 28.45
CA PHE A 82 18.23 14.53 27.68
C PHE A 82 19.11 15.30 28.66
N SER A 83 20.33 14.82 28.88
CA SER A 83 21.34 15.57 29.60
C SER A 83 21.80 16.72 28.72
N ILE A 84 21.24 17.91 28.97
CA ILE A 84 21.68 19.16 28.36
C ILE A 84 23.01 19.55 28.98
N GLU A 85 24.13 18.99 28.51
CA GLU A 85 25.43 19.56 28.85
C GLU A 85 26.44 19.69 27.71
N GLN A 86 26.11 19.34 26.46
CA GLN A 86 27.05 19.59 25.35
C GLN A 86 26.38 20.05 24.07
N LEU A 87 25.99 21.34 24.04
CA LEU A 87 25.86 22.09 22.80
C LEU A 87 27.11 22.98 22.64
N PRO A 88 28.07 22.66 21.76
CA PRO A 88 28.89 23.72 21.19
C PRO A 88 28.00 24.55 20.27
N ALA A 89 27.85 25.83 20.61
CA ALA A 89 27.26 26.81 19.73
C ALA A 89 28.09 26.88 18.44
N SER A 90 27.50 26.52 17.31
CA SER A 90 27.96 27.02 16.02
C SER A 90 26.73 27.31 15.18
N SER A 91 26.42 28.60 15.09
CA SER A 91 25.69 29.18 13.98
C SER A 91 26.32 28.70 12.67
N ASP A 92 25.49 28.23 11.74
CA ASP A 92 25.45 28.64 10.33
C ASP A 92 24.74 27.59 9.46
N ALA A 93 24.06 28.10 8.43
CA ALA A 93 23.41 27.42 7.31
C ALA A 93 21.98 26.87 7.50
N VAL A 94 21.02 27.81 7.58
CA VAL A 94 19.78 27.68 6.81
C VAL A 94 20.14 28.00 5.36
N SER A 95 20.12 27.02 4.44
CA SER A 95 20.12 27.31 3.00
C SER A 95 19.71 26.11 2.13
N GLU A 96 18.61 26.33 1.40
CA GLU A 96 18.37 25.86 0.02
C GLU A 96 18.26 24.33 -0.24
N ARG A 97 17.02 23.84 -0.34
CA ARG A 97 16.67 22.87 -1.38
C ARG A 97 15.20 22.96 -1.83
N GLU A 98 14.75 24.18 -2.11
CA GLU A 98 13.73 24.35 -3.14
C GLU A 98 14.40 24.22 -4.51
N LYS A 99 14.34 23.03 -5.11
CA LYS A 99 14.46 22.92 -6.58
C LYS A 99 13.74 21.71 -7.14
N ARG A 100 12.44 21.90 -7.34
CA ARG A 100 11.70 21.63 -8.58
C ARG A 100 12.09 20.35 -9.33
N GLN A 101 11.21 19.36 -9.30
CA GLN A 101 11.00 18.52 -10.48
C GLN A 101 9.58 18.75 -11.00
N LYS A 102 9.50 19.72 -11.93
CA LYS A 102 8.33 19.97 -12.76
C LYS A 102 8.23 18.82 -13.75
N ILE A 103 7.32 17.90 -13.52
CA ILE A 103 6.94 16.89 -14.51
C ILE A 103 6.05 17.61 -15.53
N THR A 104 6.59 17.86 -16.71
CA THR A 104 5.82 18.24 -17.89
C THR A 104 5.28 16.96 -18.51
N VAL A 105 4.00 16.67 -18.30
CA VAL A 105 3.28 15.71 -19.12
C VAL A 105 3.04 16.40 -20.47
N VAL A 106 3.74 15.91 -21.49
CA VAL A 106 3.39 16.18 -22.88
C VAL A 106 2.14 15.35 -23.19
N GLU A 107 1.07 16.04 -23.54
CA GLU A 107 -0.09 15.44 -24.20
C GLU A 107 0.37 14.94 -25.57
N ASP A 108 0.23 13.65 -25.84
CA ASP A 108 0.15 13.13 -27.20
C ASP A 108 -1.19 12.42 -27.36
N SER A 109 -2.15 13.22 -27.82
CA SER A 109 -3.42 12.75 -28.37
C SER A 109 -3.16 12.10 -29.71
N ALA A 110 -3.46 10.81 -29.85
CA ALA A 110 -3.71 10.20 -31.16
C ALA A 110 -4.61 8.95 -31.03
N ASP A 111 -5.92 9.17 -31.10
CA ASP A 111 -6.85 8.26 -31.76
C ASP A 111 -7.09 8.81 -33.18
N PRO A 112 -7.09 7.97 -34.22
CA PRO A 112 -8.38 7.63 -34.80
C PRO A 112 -8.51 6.13 -35.13
N GLY A 113 -9.59 5.50 -34.67
CA GLY A 113 -10.12 4.26 -35.28
C GLY A 113 -10.66 4.49 -36.71
N PRO A 114 -11.56 3.64 -37.25
CA PRO A 114 -11.89 2.25 -36.93
C PRO A 114 -11.80 1.34 -38.18
N VAL A 115 -11.94 0.01 -38.06
CA VAL A 115 -12.77 -0.80 -38.98
C VAL A 115 -13.05 -2.17 -38.38
N SER A 116 -14.34 -2.46 -38.34
CA SER A 116 -15.00 -3.72 -38.04
C SER A 116 -14.74 -4.76 -39.12
N THR A 117 -14.51 -6.03 -38.77
CA THR A 117 -15.45 -7.10 -39.16
C THR A 117 -15.16 -8.41 -38.41
N THR A 118 -16.24 -8.86 -37.80
CA THR A 118 -16.60 -10.15 -37.22
C THR A 118 -16.24 -11.36 -38.10
N GLU A 119 -16.02 -12.52 -37.44
CA GLU A 119 -16.66 -13.83 -37.66
C GLU A 119 -15.71 -15.03 -37.68
N LYS A 120 -16.05 -16.02 -36.82
CA LYS A 120 -16.03 -17.48 -37.06
C LYS A 120 -14.67 -18.16 -37.27
N GLU A 121 -14.41 -19.39 -36.86
CA GLU A 121 -15.11 -20.45 -36.13
C GLU A 121 -14.03 -21.52 -35.88
N THR A 122 -14.26 -22.41 -34.92
CA THR A 122 -13.85 -23.82 -34.97
C THR A 122 -12.35 -24.17 -34.95
N ALA A 123 -11.98 -24.66 -33.76
CA ALA A 123 -10.95 -25.63 -33.43
C ALA A 123 -10.37 -26.50 -34.55
N CYS A 124 -9.08 -26.82 -34.43
CA CYS A 124 -8.58 -28.20 -34.56
C CYS A 124 -7.27 -28.33 -33.78
N CYS A 125 -7.37 -28.85 -32.56
CA CYS A 125 -6.23 -29.57 -31.98
C CYS A 125 -6.04 -30.83 -32.82
N GLU A 126 -4.89 -30.96 -33.49
CA GLU A 126 -4.40 -32.25 -33.96
C GLU A 126 -2.94 -32.46 -33.51
N PRO A 127 -2.57 -33.70 -33.15
CA PRO A 127 -1.35 -34.00 -32.43
C PRO A 127 -0.17 -34.15 -33.40
N GLY A 128 0.92 -33.41 -33.18
CA GLY A 128 2.18 -33.66 -33.89
C GLY A 128 2.96 -32.45 -34.39
N ALA A 129 2.56 -31.21 -34.12
CA ALA A 129 3.41 -30.05 -34.34
C ALA A 129 4.13 -29.67 -33.04
N GLY A 130 5.39 -30.10 -32.92
CA GLY A 130 6.30 -29.52 -31.95
C GLY A 130 6.49 -28.04 -32.26
N CYS A 131 6.07 -27.18 -31.34
CA CYS A 131 6.45 -25.78 -31.33
C CYS A 131 7.34 -25.55 -30.11
N CYS A 132 8.49 -24.95 -30.41
CA CYS A 132 9.59 -24.60 -29.53
C CYS A 132 9.18 -23.61 -28.42
#